data_AF-A0A1V0A4M3-F1
#
_entry.id   AF-A0A1V0A4M3-F1
#
_cell.length_a   1.000
_cell.length_b   1.000
_cell.length_c   1.000
_cell.angle_alpha   90.00
_cell.angle_beta   90.00
_cell.angle_gamma   90.00
#
_symmetry.space_group_name_H-M   'P 1'
#
loop_
_entity.id
_entity.type
_entity.pdbx_description
1 polymer ?
#
loop_
_entity_poly.entity_id
_entity_poly.type
_entity_poly.pdbx_seq_one_letter_code
_entity_poly.pdbx_strand_id
1 'polypeptide(L)'
;MCGADGWDVGGRRADVRDADVLDRLLPGVDVVVHQAAKVGLGVDVADLPEYASVNVYGTAVLLAAMARHGVGRLVLASSMVIYGEGRYACAAHGQVRPGPRSVHDLEQGRFEPVCPRCGESLRWAVIEEDAPADPRNAYATSKLAQEHLAANWARETGGRVAALRYHNVYGPRMPRDTPYAGVAAIFRSELAAGRAPRVFEDGRQLRDFVHVRDVARANLAALSAPVPPGELRAWNIASGTPHTVGEMAQALAAERGGPSPRVTGEYRLGDVRHIVASPRRAEAELGFRAEIGFEVGMKEFARS
;
A
#
# COMPACT_ATOMS: atom_id res chain seq x y z
N MET A 1 -24.04 -6.49 -11.76
CA MET A 1 -25.30 -6.85 -11.08
C MET A 1 -24.94 -7.47 -9.74
N CYS A 2 -25.35 -7.01 -8.55
CA CYS A 2 -26.37 -6.05 -8.07
C CYS A 2 -25.69 -4.93 -7.23
N GLY A 3 -26.23 -3.74 -6.96
CA GLY A 3 -27.60 -3.23 -7.02
C GLY A 3 -28.09 -2.87 -5.60
N ALA A 4 -28.06 -1.58 -5.24
CA ALA A 4 -28.87 -0.99 -4.16
C ALA A 4 -29.02 0.54 -4.30
N ASP A 5 -28.03 1.24 -4.86
CA ASP A 5 -28.16 2.64 -5.31
C ASP A 5 -27.80 2.71 -6.81
N GLY A 6 -28.52 3.52 -7.59
CA GLY A 6 -28.56 3.49 -9.07
C GLY A 6 -27.28 3.85 -9.83
N TRP A 7 -26.18 3.14 -9.58
CA TRP A 7 -24.94 3.25 -10.36
C TRP A 7 -24.98 2.28 -11.54
N ASP A 8 -25.00 2.81 -12.77
CA ASP A 8 -24.69 2.03 -13.97
C ASP A 8 -23.20 1.68 -13.93
N VAL A 9 -22.90 0.42 -13.60
CA VAL A 9 -21.53 -0.10 -13.56
C VAL A 9 -21.12 -0.59 -14.95
N GLY A 10 -20.84 0.36 -15.85
CA GLY A 10 -20.22 0.10 -17.14
C GLY A 10 -18.70 -0.10 -17.02
N GLY A 11 -18.18 -1.25 -17.44
CA GLY A 11 -16.74 -1.52 -17.50
C GLY A 11 -16.20 -1.38 -18.93
N ARG A 12 -15.08 -0.67 -19.10
CA ARG A 12 -14.33 -0.59 -20.38
C ARG A 12 -12.86 -0.90 -20.14
N ARG A 13 -12.26 -1.74 -20.98
CA ARG A 13 -10.81 -1.99 -20.94
C ARG A 13 -10.10 -0.82 -21.63
N ALA A 14 -9.19 -0.18 -20.92
CA ALA A 14 -8.45 0.99 -21.37
C ALA A 14 -7.06 1.04 -20.73
N ASP A 15 -6.16 1.84 -21.31
CA ASP A 15 -4.87 2.18 -20.73
C ASP A 15 -4.92 3.62 -20.20
N VAL A 16 -4.49 3.83 -18.96
CA VAL A 16 -4.45 5.18 -18.34
C VAL A 16 -3.46 6.12 -19.04
N ARG A 17 -2.54 5.57 -19.84
CA ARG A 17 -1.60 6.32 -20.66
C ARG A 17 -2.21 6.86 -21.96
N ASP A 18 -3.42 6.42 -22.32
CA ASP A 18 -4.12 6.84 -23.54
C ASP A 18 -4.98 8.08 -23.27
N ALA A 19 -4.49 9.24 -23.71
CA ALA A 19 -5.15 10.52 -23.52
C ALA A 19 -6.52 10.58 -24.22
N ASP A 20 -6.64 10.03 -25.43
CA ASP A 20 -7.86 10.07 -26.21
C ASP A 20 -8.96 9.24 -25.55
N VAL A 21 -8.60 8.11 -24.94
CA VAL A 21 -9.55 7.33 -24.15
C VAL A 21 -10.02 8.13 -22.93
N LEU A 22 -9.10 8.76 -22.20
CA LEU A 22 -9.46 9.57 -21.02
C LEU A 22 -10.35 10.76 -21.40
N ASP A 23 -10.08 11.42 -22.52
CA ASP A 23 -10.89 12.54 -23.00
C ASP A 23 -12.32 12.14 -23.39
N ARG A 24 -12.55 10.87 -23.72
CA ARG A 24 -13.90 10.31 -23.94
C ARG A 24 -14.60 9.89 -22.65
N LEU A 25 -13.86 9.59 -21.59
CA LEU A 25 -14.40 9.01 -20.35
C LEU A 25 -14.68 10.05 -19.26
N LEU A 26 -13.96 11.16 -19.25
CA LEU A 26 -14.06 12.18 -18.21
C LEU A 26 -15.22 13.19 -18.33
N PRO A 27 -15.83 13.46 -19.51
CA PRO A 27 -16.97 14.36 -19.58
C PRO A 27 -18.12 13.92 -18.64
N GLY A 28 -18.57 14.82 -17.77
CA GLY A 28 -19.64 14.56 -16.79
C GLY A 28 -19.22 13.81 -15.54
N VAL A 29 -17.93 13.53 -15.33
CA VAL A 29 -17.42 12.89 -14.11
C VAL A 29 -17.19 13.92 -13.01
N ASP A 30 -17.78 13.70 -11.82
CA ASP A 30 -17.60 14.59 -10.66
C ASP A 30 -16.30 14.32 -9.88
N VAL A 31 -15.92 13.05 -9.77
CA VAL A 31 -14.78 12.58 -8.96
C VAL A 31 -14.08 11.42 -9.67
N VAL A 32 -12.75 11.45 -9.71
CA VAL A 32 -11.94 10.32 -10.16
C VAL A 32 -11.37 9.58 -8.96
N VAL A 33 -11.54 8.26 -8.93
CA VAL A 33 -10.87 7.36 -7.98
C VAL A 33 -9.76 6.61 -8.72
N HIS A 34 -8.52 7.08 -8.61
CA HIS A 34 -7.39 6.58 -9.38
C HIS A 34 -6.69 5.42 -8.67
N GLN A 35 -7.05 4.19 -9.06
CA GLN A 35 -6.43 2.94 -8.56
C GLN A 35 -5.42 2.33 -9.54
N ALA A 36 -5.36 2.80 -10.79
CA ALA A 36 -4.55 2.17 -11.83
C ALA A 36 -3.05 2.36 -11.56
N ALA A 37 -2.32 1.25 -11.42
CA ALA A 37 -0.89 1.23 -11.22
C ALA A 37 -0.29 -0.15 -11.55
N LYS A 38 0.99 -0.18 -11.95
CA LYS A 38 1.86 -1.35 -11.76
C LYS A 38 2.22 -1.43 -10.27
N VAL A 39 2.06 -2.61 -9.67
CA VAL A 39 2.22 -2.86 -8.22
C VAL A 39 3.36 -3.84 -7.93
N GLY A 40 3.76 -3.96 -6.66
CA GLY A 40 4.83 -4.87 -6.21
C GLY A 40 6.23 -4.23 -6.27
N LEU A 41 7.25 -4.92 -5.74
CA LEU A 41 8.61 -4.37 -5.56
C LEU A 41 9.46 -4.34 -6.86
N GLY A 42 8.91 -4.73 -8.00
CA GLY A 42 9.68 -5.11 -9.19
C GLY A 42 10.35 -6.47 -9.01
N VAL A 43 10.74 -7.09 -10.12
CA VAL A 43 11.58 -8.30 -10.14
C VAL A 43 13.05 -7.89 -10.22
N ASP A 44 13.36 -6.93 -11.09
CA ASP A 44 14.71 -6.40 -11.26
C ASP A 44 14.70 -4.95 -11.79
N VAL A 45 15.90 -4.40 -12.02
CA VAL A 45 16.09 -3.01 -12.47
C VAL A 45 15.47 -2.71 -13.84
N ALA A 46 15.27 -3.72 -14.70
CA ALA A 46 14.67 -3.55 -16.01
C ALA A 46 13.16 -3.24 -15.94
N ASP A 47 12.52 -3.41 -14.77
CA ASP A 47 11.14 -2.98 -14.55
C ASP A 47 10.98 -1.46 -14.43
N LEU A 48 12.07 -0.70 -14.19
CA LEU A 48 12.03 0.75 -13.94
C LEU A 48 11.23 1.54 -15.01
N PRO A 49 11.44 1.33 -16.32
CA PRO A 49 10.71 2.07 -17.35
C PRO A 49 9.20 1.82 -17.28
N GLU A 50 8.78 0.59 -16.96
CA GLU A 50 7.35 0.26 -16.90
C GLU A 50 6.67 0.88 -15.68
N TYR A 51 7.35 0.91 -14.52
CA TYR A 51 6.85 1.66 -13.35
C TYR A 51 6.72 3.16 -13.65
N ALA A 52 7.72 3.76 -14.30
CA ALA A 52 7.65 5.16 -14.70
C ALA A 52 6.52 5.41 -15.72
N SER A 53 6.39 4.54 -16.73
CA SER A 53 5.37 4.64 -17.78
C SER A 53 3.95 4.56 -17.23
N VAL A 54 3.64 3.53 -16.42
CA VAL A 54 2.29 3.32 -15.93
C VAL A 54 1.95 4.26 -14.78
N ASN A 55 2.79 4.31 -13.75
CA ASN A 55 2.42 4.99 -12.51
C ASN A 55 2.67 6.50 -12.60
N VAL A 56 3.78 6.93 -13.21
CA VAL A 56 4.13 8.36 -13.27
C VAL A 56 3.50 9.00 -14.50
N TYR A 57 3.86 8.55 -15.70
CA TYR A 57 3.35 9.12 -16.94
C TYR A 57 1.83 8.92 -17.07
N GLY A 58 1.31 7.71 -16.82
CA GLY A 58 -0.14 7.48 -16.83
C GLY A 58 -0.92 8.40 -15.89
N THR A 59 -0.40 8.68 -14.70
CA THR A 59 -1.03 9.65 -13.78
C THR A 59 -0.95 11.07 -14.30
N ALA A 60 0.17 11.47 -14.91
CA ALA A 60 0.28 12.79 -15.53
C ALA A 60 -0.73 12.97 -16.67
N VAL A 61 -0.92 11.94 -17.52
CA VAL A 61 -1.94 11.95 -18.58
C VAL A 61 -3.35 12.10 -18.01
N LEU A 62 -3.68 11.35 -16.96
CA LEU A 62 -4.96 11.44 -16.27
C LEU A 62 -5.19 12.85 -15.68
N LEU A 63 -4.23 13.40 -14.95
CA LEU A 63 -4.34 14.72 -14.35
C LEU A 63 -4.53 15.82 -15.41
N ALA A 64 -3.80 15.73 -16.53
CA ALA A 64 -3.96 16.66 -17.64
C ALA A 64 -5.36 16.56 -18.27
N ALA A 65 -5.90 15.35 -18.43
CA ALA A 65 -7.26 15.14 -18.94
C ALA A 65 -8.32 15.65 -17.95
N MET A 66 -8.15 15.39 -16.65
CA MET A 66 -9.02 15.93 -15.60
C MET A 66 -9.07 17.46 -15.64
N ALA A 67 -7.92 18.11 -15.82
CA ALA A 67 -7.85 19.57 -15.96
C ALA A 67 -8.61 20.08 -17.20
N ARG A 68 -8.47 19.41 -18.35
CA ARG A 68 -9.20 19.78 -19.58
C ARG A 68 -10.71 19.69 -19.44
N HIS A 69 -11.20 18.69 -18.71
CA HIS A 69 -12.64 18.42 -18.54
C HIS A 69 -13.24 19.00 -17.25
N GLY A 70 -12.46 19.78 -16.49
CA GLY A 70 -12.95 20.44 -15.27
C GLY A 70 -13.24 19.50 -14.09
N VAL A 71 -12.65 18.29 -14.07
CA VAL A 71 -12.87 17.33 -12.99
C VAL A 71 -11.98 17.69 -11.80
N GLY A 72 -12.56 18.37 -10.80
CA GLY A 72 -11.80 19.00 -9.71
C GLY A 72 -11.49 18.13 -8.49
N ARG A 73 -11.85 16.83 -8.48
CA ARG A 73 -11.67 15.95 -7.30
C ARG A 73 -11.00 14.64 -7.67
N LEU A 74 -9.94 14.32 -6.94
CA LEU A 74 -9.17 13.08 -7.09
C LEU A 74 -9.06 12.35 -5.75
N VAL A 75 -9.47 11.09 -5.71
CA VAL A 75 -9.05 10.13 -4.70
C VAL A 75 -7.90 9.31 -5.28
N LEU A 76 -6.71 9.46 -4.73
CA LEU A 76 -5.49 8.82 -5.20
C LEU A 76 -5.15 7.62 -4.32
N ALA A 77 -4.99 6.45 -4.94
CA ALA A 77 -4.43 5.26 -4.30
C ALA A 77 -2.91 5.41 -4.13
N SER A 78 -2.49 6.04 -3.04
CA SER A 78 -1.09 6.07 -2.61
C SER A 78 -0.75 4.78 -1.82
N SER A 79 0.43 4.73 -1.21
CA SER A 79 0.88 3.53 -0.50
C SER A 79 1.87 3.84 0.59
N MET A 80 1.83 3.04 1.66
CA MET A 80 2.78 3.11 2.77
C MET A 80 4.25 2.93 2.35
N VAL A 81 4.52 2.32 1.18
CA VAL A 81 5.90 2.03 0.73
C VAL A 81 6.76 3.29 0.59
N ILE A 82 6.14 4.47 0.48
CA ILE A 82 6.87 5.74 0.42
C ILE A 82 7.59 6.07 1.72
N TYR A 83 7.23 5.43 2.85
CA TYR A 83 7.87 5.63 4.15
C TYR A 83 9.21 4.87 4.31
N GLY A 84 9.59 4.05 3.33
CA GLY A 84 10.84 3.29 3.39
C GLY A 84 10.84 2.27 4.53
N GLU A 85 11.89 2.28 5.34
CA GLU A 85 12.05 1.31 6.45
C GLU A 85 11.02 1.46 7.57
N GLY A 86 10.25 2.54 7.56
CA GLY A 86 9.35 2.92 8.64
C GLY A 86 10.03 3.83 9.66
N ARG A 87 9.51 3.83 10.89
CA ARG A 87 9.93 4.75 11.95
C ARG A 87 10.44 3.98 13.16
N TYR A 88 11.53 4.47 13.74
CA TYR A 88 12.20 3.80 14.84
C TYR A 88 12.68 4.78 15.91
N ALA A 89 12.92 4.24 17.10
CA ALA A 89 13.53 4.92 18.22
C ALA A 89 14.71 4.10 18.77
N CYS A 90 15.81 4.80 19.02
CA CYS A 90 16.96 4.33 19.78
C CYS A 90 16.79 4.80 21.24
N ALA A 91 17.10 3.92 22.20
CA ALA A 91 17.02 4.26 23.62
C ALA A 91 17.91 5.46 24.00
N ALA A 92 19.07 5.60 23.37
CA ALA A 92 20.02 6.68 23.65
C ALA A 92 19.80 7.93 22.78
N HIS A 93 19.33 7.78 21.54
CA HIS A 93 19.30 8.86 20.55
C HIS A 93 17.90 9.33 20.16
N GLY A 94 16.85 8.80 20.80
CA GLY A 94 15.47 9.12 20.47
C GLY A 94 15.09 8.63 19.07
N GLN A 95 14.31 9.44 18.33
CA GLN A 95 13.87 9.05 16.99
C GLN A 95 15.02 9.00 16.00
N VAL A 96 15.14 7.90 15.30
CA VAL A 96 16.17 7.68 14.28
C VAL A 96 15.57 6.99 13.07
N ARG A 97 16.15 7.26 11.90
CA ARG A 97 15.84 6.55 10.66
C ARG A 97 16.96 5.54 10.42
N PRO A 98 16.66 4.23 10.37
CA PRO A 98 17.68 3.27 10.03
C PRO A 98 18.13 3.45 8.58
N GLY A 99 19.39 3.16 8.33
CA GLY A 99 19.88 2.97 6.96
C GLY A 99 19.28 1.71 6.32
N PRO A 100 19.66 1.41 5.07
CA PRO A 100 19.37 0.10 4.48
C PRO A 100 19.92 -1.02 5.36
N ARG A 101 19.14 -2.10 5.51
CA ARG A 101 19.59 -3.29 6.25
C ARG A 101 20.77 -3.92 5.50
N SER A 102 21.88 -4.17 6.21
CA SER A 102 23.12 -4.61 5.59
C SER A 102 23.01 -6.08 5.15
N VAL A 103 23.57 -6.42 3.98
CA VAL A 103 23.65 -7.80 3.48
C VAL A 103 24.33 -8.70 4.52
N HIS A 104 25.43 -8.21 5.11
CA HIS A 104 26.17 -8.91 6.13
C HIS A 104 25.30 -9.28 7.34
N ASP A 105 24.49 -8.36 7.87
CA ASP A 105 23.61 -8.66 9.01
C ASP A 105 22.52 -9.66 8.64
N LEU A 106 21.92 -9.52 7.45
CA LEU A 106 20.88 -10.41 6.95
C LEU A 106 21.38 -11.84 6.77
N GLU A 107 22.59 -12.03 6.23
CA GLU A 107 23.26 -13.34 6.08
C GLU A 107 23.57 -13.99 7.44
N GLN A 108 23.76 -13.19 8.48
CA GLN A 108 23.99 -13.67 9.85
C GLN A 108 22.68 -13.81 10.66
N GLY A 109 21.51 -13.66 10.02
CA GLY A 109 20.21 -13.76 10.70
C GLY A 109 19.88 -12.59 11.63
N ARG A 110 20.60 -11.47 11.52
CA ARG A 110 20.33 -10.23 12.28
C ARG A 110 19.38 -9.34 11.48
N PHE A 111 18.09 -9.51 11.70
CA PHE A 111 17.05 -8.84 10.91
C PHE A 111 16.58 -7.50 11.47
N GLU A 112 16.77 -7.26 12.76
CA GLU A 112 16.38 -6.01 13.43
C GLU A 112 17.27 -4.83 13.00
N PRO A 113 16.68 -3.71 12.56
CA PRO A 113 17.44 -2.51 12.26
C PRO A 113 18.20 -1.98 13.47
N VAL A 114 19.41 -1.51 13.22
CA VAL A 114 20.29 -0.94 14.24
C VAL A 114 20.39 0.57 14.12
N CYS A 115 20.70 1.23 15.23
CA CYS A 115 20.91 2.67 15.27
C CYS A 115 22.15 3.04 14.46
N PRO A 116 22.06 3.97 13.49
CA PRO A 116 23.23 4.38 12.70
C PRO A 116 24.29 5.14 13.52
N ARG A 117 23.99 5.50 14.78
CA ARG A 117 24.90 6.24 15.67
C ARG A 117 25.65 5.36 16.65
N CYS A 118 25.01 4.34 17.21
CA CYS A 118 25.63 3.46 18.22
C CYS A 118 25.57 1.96 17.91
N GLY A 119 24.90 1.53 16.83
CA GLY A 119 24.80 0.11 16.49
C GLY A 119 23.80 -0.70 17.33
N GLU A 120 23.16 -0.10 18.33
CA GLU A 120 22.15 -0.78 19.15
C GLU A 120 20.85 -1.05 18.39
N SER A 121 20.18 -2.16 18.72
CA SER A 121 18.88 -2.52 18.13
C SER A 121 17.83 -1.43 18.36
N LEU A 122 17.06 -1.17 17.32
CA LEU A 122 16.01 -0.17 17.35
C LEU A 122 14.67 -0.75 17.75
N ARG A 123 13.83 0.08 18.37
CA ARG A 123 12.41 -0.23 18.56
C ARG A 123 11.62 0.48 17.46
N TRP A 124 10.74 -0.23 16.78
CA TRP A 124 9.82 0.40 15.83
C TRP A 124 8.86 1.35 16.56
N ALA A 125 8.34 2.32 15.83
CA ALA A 125 7.34 3.28 16.28
C ALA A 125 6.30 3.49 15.19
N VAL A 126 5.12 3.99 15.57
CA VAL A 126 4.05 4.30 14.61
C VAL A 126 4.45 5.48 13.71
N ILE A 127 4.22 5.31 12.41
CA ILE A 127 4.41 6.31 11.38
C ILE A 127 3.14 7.16 11.26
N GLU A 128 3.31 8.48 11.29
CA GLU A 128 2.26 9.46 10.99
C GLU A 128 2.47 9.98 9.55
N GLU A 129 1.46 10.59 8.91
CA GLU A 129 1.56 10.95 7.49
C GLU A 129 2.51 12.11 7.17
N ASP A 130 2.94 12.86 8.19
CA ASP A 130 3.97 13.89 8.08
C ASP A 130 5.39 13.33 8.16
N ALA A 131 5.54 12.01 8.40
CA ALA A 131 6.83 11.36 8.35
C ALA A 131 7.48 11.60 6.98
N PRO A 132 8.78 11.93 6.95
CA PRO A 132 9.48 12.15 5.70
C PRO A 132 9.41 10.88 4.83
N ALA A 133 9.26 11.07 3.53
CA ALA A 133 9.35 9.97 2.57
C ALA A 133 10.80 9.44 2.48
N ASP A 134 10.92 8.19 2.07
CA ASP A 134 12.18 7.46 1.81
C ASP A 134 11.88 6.30 0.83
N PRO A 135 11.52 6.59 -0.44
CA PRO A 135 11.19 5.55 -1.39
C PRO A 135 12.45 4.77 -1.81
N ARG A 136 12.49 3.47 -1.52
CA ARG A 136 13.68 2.61 -1.75
C ARG A 136 13.54 1.58 -2.88
N ASN A 137 12.49 1.67 -3.69
CA ASN A 137 12.30 0.82 -4.86
C ASN A 137 11.47 1.56 -5.93
N ALA A 138 11.46 1.02 -7.16
CA ALA A 138 10.77 1.60 -8.32
C ALA A 138 9.30 1.93 -8.03
N TYR A 139 8.59 1.02 -7.37
CA TYR A 139 7.19 1.19 -7.02
C TYR A 139 7.00 2.33 -6.02
N ALA A 140 7.76 2.36 -4.93
CA ALA A 140 7.70 3.42 -3.93
C ALA A 140 8.02 4.80 -4.54
N THR A 141 9.06 4.88 -5.37
CA THR A 141 9.42 6.12 -6.08
C THR A 141 8.27 6.58 -6.97
N SER A 142 7.67 5.66 -7.73
CA SER A 142 6.56 5.99 -8.61
C SER A 142 5.29 6.41 -7.85
N LYS A 143 5.00 5.82 -6.68
CA LYS A 143 3.89 6.21 -5.81
C LYS A 143 4.09 7.60 -5.21
N LEU A 144 5.31 7.92 -4.76
CA LEU A 144 5.62 9.27 -4.28
C LEU A 144 5.53 10.30 -5.42
N ALA A 145 5.98 9.95 -6.63
CA ALA A 145 5.83 10.81 -7.80
C ALA A 145 4.35 11.07 -8.13
N GLN A 146 3.44 10.10 -7.96
CA GLN A 146 1.99 10.32 -8.09
C GLN A 146 1.48 11.37 -7.10
N GLU A 147 1.90 11.33 -5.83
CA GLU A 147 1.52 12.35 -4.83
C GLU A 147 2.02 13.74 -5.25
N HIS A 148 3.27 13.87 -5.71
CA HIS A 148 3.82 15.16 -6.15
C HIS A 148 3.12 15.71 -7.40
N LEU A 149 2.85 14.88 -8.40
CA LEU A 149 2.12 15.29 -9.59
C LEU A 149 0.69 15.76 -9.24
N ALA A 150 -0.01 15.00 -8.38
CA ALA A 150 -1.35 15.34 -7.96
C ALA A 150 -1.39 16.63 -7.12
N ALA A 151 -0.40 16.84 -6.24
CA ALA A 151 -0.28 18.09 -5.46
C ALA A 151 -0.03 19.30 -6.36
N ASN A 152 0.83 19.17 -7.38
CA ASN A 152 1.06 20.25 -8.36
C ASN A 152 -0.21 20.54 -9.16
N TRP A 153 -0.88 19.50 -9.66
CA TRP A 153 -2.15 19.64 -10.37
C TRP A 153 -3.22 20.33 -9.52
N ALA A 154 -3.35 19.95 -8.24
CA ALA A 154 -4.30 20.58 -7.32
C ALA A 154 -4.02 22.08 -7.22
N ARG A 155 -2.76 22.45 -6.94
CA ARG A 155 -2.32 23.84 -6.81
C ARG A 155 -2.57 24.67 -8.06
N GLU A 156 -2.37 24.09 -9.25
CA GLU A 156 -2.52 24.79 -10.53
C GLU A 156 -3.98 24.93 -10.98
N THR A 157 -4.84 23.98 -10.60
CA THR A 157 -6.23 23.93 -11.07
C THR A 157 -7.26 24.35 -10.01
N GLY A 158 -6.85 24.50 -8.75
CA GLY A 158 -7.76 24.60 -7.61
C GLY A 158 -8.42 23.27 -7.24
N GLY A 159 -7.97 22.15 -7.84
CA GLY A 159 -8.44 20.81 -7.55
C GLY A 159 -8.18 20.36 -6.11
N ARG A 160 -8.79 19.25 -5.70
CA ARG A 160 -8.70 18.68 -4.35
C ARG A 160 -8.24 17.23 -4.45
N VAL A 161 -7.18 16.87 -3.73
CA VAL A 161 -6.62 15.51 -3.75
C VAL A 161 -6.68 14.86 -2.38
N ALA A 162 -7.40 13.74 -2.31
CA ALA A 162 -7.37 12.83 -1.18
C ALA A 162 -6.42 11.66 -1.47
N ALA A 163 -5.24 11.67 -0.86
CA ALA A 163 -4.25 10.60 -1.01
C ALA A 163 -4.42 9.55 0.08
N LEU A 164 -4.79 8.33 -0.30
CA LEU A 164 -4.97 7.23 0.63
C LEU A 164 -3.74 6.34 0.60
N ARG A 165 -2.91 6.39 1.63
CA ARG A 165 -1.70 5.57 1.76
C ARG A 165 -2.09 4.22 2.32
N TYR A 166 -2.43 3.29 1.41
CA TYR A 166 -2.79 1.94 1.80
C TYR A 166 -1.62 1.21 2.44
N HIS A 167 -1.90 0.56 3.58
CA HIS A 167 -1.04 -0.45 4.16
C HIS A 167 -1.22 -1.81 3.47
N ASN A 168 -0.95 -2.92 4.14
CA ASN A 168 -0.95 -4.24 3.52
C ASN A 168 -2.39 -4.72 3.30
N VAL A 169 -2.97 -4.32 2.18
CA VAL A 169 -4.31 -4.72 1.77
C VAL A 169 -4.35 -6.22 1.53
N TYR A 170 -5.40 -6.90 2.01
CA TYR A 170 -5.67 -8.30 1.70
C TYR A 170 -7.17 -8.57 1.61
N GLY A 171 -7.58 -9.69 1.01
CA GLY A 171 -8.98 -10.10 0.96
C GLY A 171 -9.40 -10.70 -0.39
N PRO A 172 -10.72 -10.99 -0.55
CA PRO A 172 -11.26 -11.62 -1.73
C PRO A 172 -10.88 -10.89 -3.04
N ARG A 173 -10.77 -11.65 -4.13
CA ARG A 173 -10.37 -11.19 -5.47
C ARG A 173 -8.93 -10.70 -5.60
N MET A 174 -8.13 -10.76 -4.53
CA MET A 174 -6.69 -10.56 -4.68
C MET A 174 -6.13 -11.58 -5.70
N PRO A 175 -5.32 -11.14 -6.68
CA PRO A 175 -4.77 -12.02 -7.72
C PRO A 175 -4.03 -13.23 -7.16
N ARG A 176 -4.05 -14.33 -7.92
CA ARG A 176 -3.24 -15.53 -7.66
C ARG A 176 -2.05 -15.54 -8.61
N ASP A 177 -0.98 -16.22 -8.21
CA ASP A 177 0.09 -16.69 -9.10
C ASP A 177 0.80 -15.59 -9.92
N THR A 178 0.99 -14.42 -9.30
CA THR A 178 1.77 -13.32 -9.87
C THR A 178 3.01 -13.03 -9.01
N PRO A 179 4.19 -12.78 -9.61
CA PRO A 179 5.39 -12.43 -8.86
C PRO A 179 5.26 -11.11 -8.10
N TYR A 180 4.27 -10.29 -8.45
CA TYR A 180 3.94 -9.02 -7.81
C TYR A 180 2.90 -9.14 -6.68
N ALA A 181 2.43 -10.37 -6.39
CA ALA A 181 1.42 -10.62 -5.37
C ALA A 181 1.96 -10.26 -3.97
N GLY A 182 1.11 -9.66 -3.15
CA GLY A 182 1.38 -9.50 -1.72
C GLY A 182 1.57 -10.86 -1.04
N VAL A 183 2.33 -10.87 0.07
CA VAL A 183 2.69 -12.09 0.81
C VAL A 183 1.49 -12.98 1.18
N ALA A 184 0.33 -12.38 1.47
CA ALA A 184 -0.92 -13.08 1.75
C ALA A 184 -1.35 -13.99 0.59
N ALA A 185 -1.30 -13.50 -0.65
CA ALA A 185 -1.68 -14.27 -1.83
C ALA A 185 -0.67 -15.39 -2.13
N ILE A 186 0.63 -15.15 -1.88
CA ILE A 186 1.66 -16.20 -2.02
C ILE A 186 1.37 -17.35 -1.05
N PHE A 187 1.16 -17.05 0.24
CA PHE A 187 0.84 -18.08 1.25
C PHE A 187 -0.45 -18.82 0.92
N ARG A 188 -1.46 -18.09 0.44
CA ARG A 188 -2.71 -18.68 -0.03
C ARG A 188 -2.47 -19.62 -1.24
N SER A 189 -1.65 -19.25 -2.22
CA SER A 189 -1.36 -20.14 -3.35
C SER A 189 -0.59 -21.40 -2.91
N GLU A 190 0.41 -21.26 -2.02
CA GLU A 190 1.17 -22.40 -1.49
C GLU A 190 0.28 -23.40 -0.76
N LEU A 191 -0.57 -22.92 0.15
CA LEU A 191 -1.50 -23.77 0.90
C LEU A 191 -2.53 -24.46 0.00
N ALA A 192 -3.03 -23.75 -1.02
CA ALA A 192 -3.95 -24.35 -2.00
C ALA A 192 -3.28 -25.47 -2.81
N ALA A 193 -1.97 -25.38 -3.00
CA ALA A 193 -1.16 -26.41 -3.64
C ALA A 193 -0.62 -27.49 -2.67
N GLY A 194 -1.10 -27.52 -1.42
CA GLY A 194 -0.67 -28.49 -0.41
C GLY A 194 0.77 -28.30 0.09
N ARG A 195 1.38 -27.12 -0.13
CA ARG A 195 2.75 -26.81 0.27
C ARG A 195 2.78 -25.88 1.49
N ALA A 196 3.81 -26.05 2.32
CA ALA A 196 4.05 -25.19 3.47
C ALA A 196 4.43 -23.77 3.01
N PRO A 197 3.74 -22.72 3.49
CA PRO A 197 4.17 -21.34 3.29
C PRO A 197 5.61 -21.15 3.74
N ARG A 198 6.43 -20.54 2.88
CA ARG A 198 7.81 -20.18 3.20
C ARG A 198 7.84 -18.78 3.78
N VAL A 199 8.13 -18.68 5.08
CA VAL A 199 8.21 -17.41 5.80
C VAL A 199 9.66 -16.98 5.85
N PHE A 200 9.96 -15.83 5.25
CA PHE A 200 11.32 -15.30 5.13
C PHE A 200 11.77 -14.67 6.46
N GLU A 201 13.08 -14.51 6.60
CA GLU A 201 13.78 -14.07 7.80
C GLU A 201 13.39 -14.99 8.98
N ASP A 202 13.02 -14.40 10.11
CA ASP A 202 12.45 -15.06 11.29
C ASP A 202 10.90 -14.98 11.34
N GLY A 203 10.27 -14.42 10.29
CA GLY A 203 8.82 -14.20 10.21
C GLY A 203 8.27 -13.07 11.06
N ARG A 204 9.11 -12.32 11.77
CA ARG A 204 8.69 -11.29 12.72
C ARG A 204 8.60 -9.90 12.09
N GLN A 205 8.71 -9.79 10.76
CA GLN A 205 8.44 -8.54 10.06
C GLN A 205 7.01 -8.10 10.42
N LEU A 206 6.85 -6.84 10.84
CA LEU A 206 5.55 -6.31 11.24
C LEU A 206 4.91 -5.56 10.08
N ARG A 207 3.64 -5.86 9.85
CA ARG A 207 2.79 -5.21 8.87
C ARG A 207 1.46 -4.87 9.52
N ASP A 208 0.86 -3.80 9.05
CA ASP A 208 -0.56 -3.57 9.31
C ASP A 208 -1.38 -4.13 8.13
N PHE A 209 -2.07 -5.25 8.38
CA PHE A 209 -2.91 -5.89 7.39
C PHE A 209 -4.33 -5.32 7.46
N VAL A 210 -4.78 -4.70 6.37
CA VAL A 210 -6.11 -4.08 6.29
C VAL A 210 -6.98 -4.80 5.25
N HIS A 211 -8.22 -5.12 5.60
CA HIS A 211 -9.09 -5.87 4.70
C HIS A 211 -9.56 -5.00 3.52
N VAL A 212 -9.68 -5.59 2.33
CA VAL A 212 -10.02 -4.89 1.08
C VAL A 212 -11.38 -4.16 1.14
N ARG A 213 -12.32 -4.67 1.94
CA ARG A 213 -13.62 -4.00 2.15
C ARG A 213 -13.47 -2.73 3.00
N ASP A 214 -12.56 -2.70 3.97
CA ASP A 214 -12.26 -1.49 4.72
C ASP A 214 -11.54 -0.46 3.83
N VAL A 215 -10.63 -0.91 2.96
CA VAL A 215 -10.03 -0.01 1.95
C VAL A 215 -11.09 0.56 1.01
N ALA A 216 -12.08 -0.23 0.59
CA ALA A 216 -13.21 0.27 -0.20
C ALA A 216 -14.03 1.32 0.57
N ARG A 217 -14.32 1.10 1.87
CA ARG A 217 -14.97 2.08 2.75
C ARG A 217 -14.16 3.36 2.88
N ALA A 218 -12.83 3.28 3.01
CA ALA A 218 -11.96 4.44 3.04
C ALA A 218 -12.02 5.26 1.73
N ASN A 219 -12.10 4.60 0.57
CA ASN A 219 -12.27 5.29 -0.71
C ASN A 219 -13.62 6.01 -0.80
N LEU A 220 -14.70 5.38 -0.35
CA LEU A 220 -16.02 6.01 -0.29
C LEU A 220 -16.02 7.23 0.64
N ALA A 221 -15.43 7.11 1.83
CA ALA A 221 -15.28 8.24 2.75
C ALA A 221 -14.45 9.38 2.14
N ALA A 222 -13.42 9.05 1.35
CA ALA A 222 -12.55 10.02 0.72
C ALA A 222 -13.22 10.86 -0.39
N LEU A 223 -14.34 10.41 -0.98
CA LEU A 223 -15.07 11.16 -2.01
C LEU A 223 -15.53 12.53 -1.51
N SER A 224 -15.85 12.61 -0.22
CA SER A 224 -16.31 13.83 0.46
C SER A 224 -15.29 14.38 1.45
N ALA A 225 -14.01 13.97 1.32
CA ALA A 225 -12.96 14.39 2.24
C ALA A 225 -12.83 15.92 2.31
N PRO A 226 -12.58 16.48 3.51
CA PRO A 226 -12.47 17.92 3.72
C PRO A 226 -11.11 18.48 3.28
N VAL A 227 -10.72 18.25 2.02
CA VAL A 227 -9.47 18.79 1.44
C VAL A 227 -9.70 20.20 0.90
N PRO A 228 -8.96 21.23 1.34
CA PRO A 228 -9.08 22.57 0.77
C PRO A 228 -8.80 22.61 -0.76
N PRO A 229 -9.40 23.56 -1.52
CA PRO A 229 -9.01 23.80 -2.91
C PRO A 229 -7.51 24.05 -3.03
N GLY A 230 -6.87 23.48 -4.04
CA GLY A 230 -5.44 23.69 -4.28
C GLY A 230 -4.52 22.75 -3.50
N GLU A 231 -5.08 21.85 -2.68
CA GLU A 231 -4.29 21.04 -1.74
C GLU A 231 -4.42 19.53 -1.97
N LEU A 232 -3.38 18.84 -1.49
CA LEU A 232 -3.37 17.41 -1.26
C LEU A 232 -3.38 17.15 0.24
N ARG A 233 -4.26 16.25 0.68
CA ARG A 233 -4.25 15.71 2.05
C ARG A 233 -4.07 14.20 2.00
N ALA A 234 -3.15 13.69 2.82
CA ALA A 234 -2.84 12.26 2.89
C ALA A 234 -3.32 11.65 4.21
N TRP A 235 -3.78 10.40 4.12
CA TRP A 235 -4.21 9.57 5.25
C TRP A 235 -3.63 8.16 5.16
N ASN A 236 -3.14 7.64 6.28
CA ASN A 236 -2.78 6.24 6.43
C ASN A 236 -4.05 5.40 6.53
N ILE A 237 -4.22 4.47 5.59
CA ILE A 237 -5.34 3.52 5.61
C ILE A 237 -4.80 2.17 6.09
N ALA A 238 -5.05 1.89 7.35
CA ALA A 238 -4.51 0.79 8.13
C ALA A 238 -5.56 0.26 9.12
N SER A 239 -5.40 -0.96 9.62
CA SER A 239 -6.28 -1.53 10.64
C SER A 239 -6.05 -0.96 12.04
N GLY A 240 -4.81 -0.50 12.32
CA GLY A 240 -4.38 -0.07 13.64
C GLY A 240 -3.94 -1.22 14.54
N THR A 241 -4.00 -2.46 14.06
CA THR A 241 -3.60 -3.67 14.78
C THR A 241 -2.54 -4.42 13.96
N PRO A 242 -1.23 -4.14 14.17
CA PRO A 242 -0.18 -4.77 13.39
C PRO A 242 -0.01 -6.25 13.78
N HIS A 243 0.31 -7.07 12.79
CA HIS A 243 0.64 -8.48 12.95
C HIS A 243 1.93 -8.81 12.20
N THR A 244 2.58 -9.87 12.63
CA THR A 244 3.76 -10.41 11.96
C THR A 244 3.38 -11.18 10.69
N VAL A 245 4.32 -11.26 9.74
CA VAL A 245 4.16 -12.12 8.57
C VAL A 245 3.98 -13.59 8.96
N GLY A 246 4.65 -14.03 10.03
CA GLY A 246 4.50 -15.35 10.63
C GLY A 246 3.08 -15.63 11.13
N GLU A 247 2.47 -14.69 11.86
CA GLU A 247 1.08 -14.81 12.33
C GLU A 247 0.09 -14.92 11.16
N MET A 248 0.29 -14.13 10.09
CA MET A 248 -0.51 -14.28 8.86
C MET A 248 -0.36 -15.68 8.27
N ALA A 249 0.87 -16.18 8.14
CA ALA A 249 1.11 -17.52 7.58
C ALA A 249 0.41 -18.60 8.41
N GLN A 250 0.50 -18.51 9.74
CA GLN A 250 -0.11 -19.45 10.67
C GLN A 250 -1.64 -19.40 10.61
N ALA A 251 -2.24 -18.21 10.61
CA ALA A 251 -3.68 -18.04 10.53
C ALA A 251 -4.25 -18.65 9.24
N LEU A 252 -3.58 -18.43 8.10
CA LEU A 252 -4.00 -19.01 6.81
C LEU A 252 -3.84 -20.53 6.78
N ALA A 253 -2.73 -21.07 7.33
CA ALA A 253 -2.49 -22.50 7.38
C ALA A 253 -3.52 -23.22 8.27
N ALA A 254 -3.80 -22.67 9.45
CA ALA A 254 -4.78 -23.20 10.39
C ALA A 254 -6.18 -23.25 9.78
N GLU A 255 -6.63 -22.16 9.15
CA GLU A 255 -7.96 -22.09 8.53
C GLU A 255 -8.14 -23.09 7.38
N ARG A 256 -7.07 -23.41 6.66
CA ARG A 256 -7.12 -24.38 5.56
C ARG A 256 -6.89 -25.83 5.97
N GLY A 257 -6.52 -26.08 7.23
CA GLY A 257 -5.98 -27.38 7.63
C GLY A 257 -4.75 -27.78 6.82
N GLY A 258 -3.96 -26.79 6.38
CA GLY A 258 -2.77 -26.98 5.56
C GLY A 258 -1.50 -27.22 6.39
N PRO A 259 -0.37 -27.52 5.74
CA PRO A 259 0.90 -27.71 6.42
C PRO A 259 1.36 -26.44 7.14
N SER A 260 2.01 -26.61 8.31
CA SER A 260 2.54 -25.50 9.10
C SER A 260 3.55 -24.67 8.30
N PRO A 261 3.55 -23.32 8.44
CA PRO A 261 4.53 -22.47 7.78
C PRO A 261 5.96 -22.80 8.20
N ARG A 262 6.89 -22.71 7.25
CA ARG A 262 8.33 -22.93 7.48
C ARG A 262 9.07 -21.60 7.44
N VAL A 263 9.68 -21.23 8.57
CA VAL A 263 10.63 -20.11 8.64
C VAL A 263 11.94 -20.52 7.97
N THR A 264 12.40 -19.75 6.99
CA THR A 264 13.52 -20.15 6.13
C THR A 264 14.86 -19.49 6.47
N GLY A 265 14.86 -18.33 7.13
CA GLY A 265 16.06 -17.50 7.31
C GLY A 265 16.50 -16.75 6.03
N GLU A 266 15.94 -17.08 4.87
CA GLU A 266 16.18 -16.36 3.62
C GLU A 266 15.58 -14.95 3.68
N TYR A 267 16.12 -13.98 2.95
CA TYR A 267 15.68 -12.60 2.98
C TYR A 267 15.52 -12.02 1.58
N ARG A 268 14.86 -10.85 1.48
CA ARG A 268 14.78 -10.06 0.26
C ARG A 268 15.36 -8.68 0.53
N LEU A 269 16.30 -8.25 -0.32
CA LEU A 269 16.80 -6.89 -0.26
C LEU A 269 15.65 -5.91 -0.56
N GLY A 270 15.57 -4.85 0.24
CA GLY A 270 14.49 -3.88 0.16
C GLY A 270 13.18 -4.30 0.83
N ASP A 271 13.06 -5.52 1.39
CA ASP A 271 11.95 -5.80 2.31
C ASP A 271 12.14 -4.97 3.58
N VAL A 272 11.03 -4.47 4.12
CA VAL A 272 11.05 -3.57 5.28
C VAL A 272 10.89 -4.41 6.54
N ARG A 273 11.65 -4.14 7.60
CA ARG A 273 11.49 -4.92 8.83
C ARG A 273 10.13 -4.66 9.49
N HIS A 274 9.84 -3.41 9.86
CA HIS A 274 8.59 -3.03 10.50
C HIS A 274 8.00 -1.78 9.85
N ILE A 275 6.78 -1.89 9.32
CA ILE A 275 6.04 -0.75 8.77
C ILE A 275 4.64 -0.72 9.39
N VAL A 276 4.51 0.13 10.40
CA VAL A 276 3.30 0.27 11.22
C VAL A 276 2.93 1.74 11.24
N ALA A 277 1.70 2.06 10.84
CA ALA A 277 1.23 3.44 10.81
C ALA A 277 0.06 3.66 11.76
N SER A 278 -0.08 4.92 12.14
CA SER A 278 -1.20 5.43 12.91
C SER A 278 -2.40 5.68 12.00
N PRO A 279 -3.59 5.10 12.27
CA PRO A 279 -4.82 5.41 11.53
C PRO A 279 -5.54 6.65 12.08
N ARG A 280 -4.98 7.33 13.09
CA ARG A 280 -5.68 8.38 13.87
C ARG A 280 -6.19 9.54 13.01
N ARG A 281 -5.43 9.96 12.00
CA ARG A 281 -5.85 11.05 11.11
C ARG A 281 -7.05 10.63 10.25
N ALA A 282 -7.04 9.40 9.74
CA ALA A 282 -8.15 8.87 8.95
C ALA A 282 -9.42 8.75 9.80
N GLU A 283 -9.28 8.33 11.07
CA GLU A 283 -10.39 8.31 12.02
C GLU A 283 -10.94 9.72 12.29
N ALA A 284 -10.06 10.67 12.59
CA ALA A 284 -10.45 12.03 12.96
C ALA A 284 -11.04 12.85 11.79
N GLU A 285 -10.49 12.72 10.57
CA GLU A 285 -10.81 13.58 9.44
C GLU A 285 -11.74 12.93 8.41
N LEU A 286 -11.72 11.59 8.28
CA LEU A 286 -12.57 10.84 7.34
C LEU A 286 -13.68 10.03 8.04
N GLY A 287 -13.65 9.93 9.38
CA GLY A 287 -14.50 8.99 10.12
C GLY A 287 -14.18 7.52 9.79
N PHE A 288 -13.00 7.25 9.25
CA PHE A 288 -12.60 5.90 8.84
C PHE A 288 -11.94 5.16 9.99
N ARG A 289 -12.53 4.00 10.33
CA ARG A 289 -11.89 2.96 11.14
C ARG A 289 -12.12 1.61 10.47
N ALA A 290 -11.08 0.78 10.42
CA ALA A 290 -11.22 -0.59 9.95
C ALA A 290 -12.18 -1.36 10.86
N GLU A 291 -13.16 -2.05 10.26
CA GLU A 291 -14.18 -2.80 10.98
C GLU A 291 -13.90 -4.31 10.96
N ILE A 292 -13.13 -4.80 9.99
CA ILE A 292 -12.87 -6.23 9.85
C ILE A 292 -11.56 -6.57 10.54
N GLY A 293 -11.68 -7.20 11.71
CA GLY A 293 -10.54 -7.70 12.48
C GLY A 293 -9.73 -8.78 11.73
N PHE A 294 -8.47 -8.93 12.13
CA PHE A 294 -7.49 -9.81 11.48
C PHE A 294 -8.00 -11.24 11.33
N GLU A 295 -8.51 -11.86 12.40
CA GLU A 295 -8.98 -13.25 12.40
C GLU A 295 -10.15 -13.46 11.43
N VAL A 296 -11.13 -12.55 11.45
CA VAL A 296 -12.31 -12.62 10.57
C VAL A 296 -11.89 -12.49 9.11
N GLY A 297 -11.05 -11.49 8.80
CA GLY A 297 -10.57 -11.28 7.45
C GLY A 297 -9.69 -12.43 6.97
N MET A 298 -8.81 -13.00 7.81
CA MET A 298 -7.96 -14.14 7.41
C MET A 298 -8.81 -15.36 7.09
N LYS A 299 -9.88 -15.61 7.86
CA LYS A 299 -10.84 -16.69 7.58
C LYS A 299 -11.52 -16.52 6.23
N GLU A 300 -12.04 -15.33 5.96
CA GLU A 300 -12.66 -15.01 4.66
C GLU A 300 -11.66 -15.18 3.52
N PHE A 301 -10.45 -14.63 3.67
CA PHE A 301 -9.44 -14.65 2.63
C PHE A 301 -8.91 -16.06 2.33
N ALA A 302 -8.71 -16.90 3.35
CA ALA A 302 -8.29 -18.29 3.19
C ALA A 302 -9.33 -19.13 2.42
N ARG A 303 -10.62 -18.81 2.52
CA ARG A 303 -11.70 -19.52 1.82
C ARG A 303 -11.94 -19.00 0.38
N SER A 304 -11.46 -17.79 0.09
CA SER A 304 -11.56 -17.15 -1.24
C SER A 304 -10.61 -17.73 -2.28
#